data_AF-A0A962V1T5-F1
#
_entry.id   AF-A0A962V1T5-F1
#
_cell.length_a   1.000
_cell.length_b   1.000
_cell.length_c   1.000
_cell.angle_alpha   90.00
_cell.angle_beta   90.00
_cell.angle_gamma   90.00
#
_symmetry.space_group_name_H-M   'P 1'
#
loop_
_entity.id
_entity.type
_entity.pdbx_description
1 polymer ?
#
loop_
_entity_poly.entity_id
_entity_poly.type
_entity_poly.pdbx_seq_one_letter_code
_entity_poly.pdbx_strand_id
1 'polypeptide(L)' 'YGVTPLVTGGLLNEVRVEALFQAIARNGERTLSGQYQAVGTRQINGYLNAEQNEALLNEVVGKALQNILADHELMAVLRS' A
#
# COMPACT_ATOMS: atom_id res chain seq x y z
N TYR A 1 16.66 -39.89 -26.83
CA TYR A 1 16.45 -38.50 -27.27
C TYR A 1 15.71 -37.79 -26.15
N GLY A 2 16.45 -37.01 -25.37
CA GLY A 2 15.98 -36.43 -24.12
C GLY A 2 15.05 -35.25 -24.36
N VAL A 3 13.95 -35.22 -23.60
CA VAL A 3 13.17 -34.00 -23.41
C VAL A 3 13.85 -33.23 -22.29
N THR A 4 14.58 -32.19 -22.66
CA THR A 4 14.97 -31.15 -21.71
C THR A 4 13.74 -30.28 -21.48
N PRO A 5 13.10 -30.26 -20.31
CA PRO A 5 12.21 -29.16 -20.00
C PRO A 5 13.08 -27.91 -19.96
N LEU A 6 12.85 -26.99 -20.91
CA LEU A 6 13.35 -25.64 -20.79
C LEU A 6 12.69 -25.09 -19.53
N VAL A 7 13.42 -25.10 -18.41
CA VAL A 7 13.09 -24.26 -17.27
C VAL A 7 13.34 -22.84 -17.77
N THR A 8 12.34 -22.27 -18.42
CA THR A 8 12.31 -20.84 -18.66
C THR A 8 12.25 -20.23 -17.27
N GLY A 9 13.40 -19.76 -16.78
CA GLY A 9 13.48 -18.96 -15.56
C GLY A 9 12.42 -17.88 -15.67
N GLY A 10 11.36 -18.04 -14.89
CA GLY A 10 10.22 -17.15 -14.94
C GLY A 10 10.71 -15.75 -14.60
N LEU A 11 10.38 -14.78 -15.46
CA LEU A 11 10.69 -13.37 -15.22
C LEU A 11 10.11 -13.00 -13.85
N LEU A 12 10.99 -12.85 -12.86
CA LEU A 12 10.65 -12.23 -11.59
C LEU A 12 10.42 -10.75 -11.89
N ASN A 13 9.14 -10.40 -12.05
CA ASN A 13 8.73 -9.02 -12.22
C ASN A 13 8.51 -8.42 -10.82
N GLU A 14 9.03 -7.23 -10.57
CA GLU A 14 8.66 -6.46 -9.40
C GLU A 14 7.46 -5.58 -9.75
N VAL A 15 6.39 -5.71 -8.98
CA VAL A 15 5.28 -4.76 -9.02
C VAL A 15 5.39 -3.84 -7.82
N ARG A 16 5.41 -2.54 -8.09
CA ARG A 16 5.40 -1.48 -7.09
C ARG A 16 4.08 -0.72 -7.19
N VAL A 17 3.39 -0.61 -6.06
CA VAL A 17 2.18 0.19 -5.89
C VAL A 17 2.49 1.31 -4.92
N GLU A 18 2.22 2.54 -5.35
CA GLU A 18 2.32 3.73 -4.52
C GLU A 18 0.96 4.36 -4.38
N ALA A 19 0.64 4.80 -3.16
CA ALA A 19 -0.57 5.55 -2.90
C ALA A 19 -0.26 6.75 -1.99
N LEU A 20 -0.86 7.88 -2.36
CA LEU A 20 -0.81 9.14 -1.62
C LEU A 20 -2.20 9.38 -1.03
N PHE A 21 -2.25 9.50 0.29
CA PHE A 21 -3.46 9.72 1.05
C PHE A 21 -3.42 11.10 1.68
N GLN A 22 -4.53 11.81 1.59
CA GLN A 22 -4.73 13.06 2.32
C GLN A 22 -5.73 12.79 3.44
N ALA A 23 -5.31 13.05 4.69
CA ALA A 23 -6.23 13.01 5.82
C ALA A 23 -6.53 14.44 6.28
N ILE A 24 -7.78 14.67 6.66
CA ILE A 24 -8.25 15.95 7.20
C ILE A 24 -9.01 15.64 8.49
N ALA A 25 -8.50 16.11 9.62
CA ALA A 25 -9.21 16.09 10.90
C ALA A 25 -9.79 17.48 11.18
N ARG A 26 -11.05 17.52 11.59
CA ARG A 26 -11.72 18.77 11.97
C ARG A 26 -12.61 18.54 13.17
N ASN A 27 -12.53 19.45 14.12
CA ASN A 27 -13.53 19.62 15.17
C ASN A 27 -14.11 21.04 15.11
N GLY A 28 -14.90 21.43 16.12
CA GLY A 28 -15.54 22.75 16.16
C GLY A 28 -14.56 23.93 16.20
N GLU A 29 -13.30 23.69 16.59
CA GLU A 29 -12.33 24.76 16.90
C GLU A 29 -11.10 24.76 15.97
N ARG A 30 -10.74 23.60 15.40
CA ARG A 30 -9.50 23.39 14.65
C ARG A 30 -9.71 22.48 13.45
N THR A 31 -8.89 22.69 12.43
CA THR A 31 -8.76 21.80 11.28
C THR A 31 -7.28 21.54 11.05
N LEU A 32 -6.91 20.27 10.91
CA LEU A 32 -5.56 19.82 10.60
C LEU A 32 -5.63 18.92 9.37
N SER A 33 -4.60 18.98 8.52
CA SER A 33 -4.48 18.11 7.36
C SER A 33 -3.06 17.55 7.27
N GLY A 34 -2.95 16.32 6.78
CA GLY A 34 -1.70 15.62 6.59
C GLY A 34 -1.69 14.85 5.27
N GLN A 35 -0.50 14.66 4.70
CA GLN A 35 -0.29 13.82 3.53
C GLN A 35 0.53 12.60 3.93
N TYR A 36 0.07 11.42 3.52
CA TYR A 36 0.64 10.13 3.92
C TYR A 36 0.90 9.31 2.68
N GLN A 37 2.14 8.91 2.48
CA GLN A 37 2.53 8.00 1.41
C GLN A 37 2.62 6.58 1.96
N ALA A 38 2.13 5.61 1.19
CA ALA A 38 2.40 4.21 1.41
C ALA A 38 2.87 3.56 0.12
N VAL A 39 3.85 2.67 0.25
CA VAL A 39 4.43 1.92 -0.85
C VAL A 39 4.39 0.44 -0.52
N GLY A 40 3.95 -0.34 -1.49
CA GLY A 40 3.92 -1.80 -1.46
C GLY A 40 4.69 -2.33 -2.66
N THR A 41 5.59 -3.27 -2.42
CA THR A 41 6.39 -3.92 -3.46
C THR A 41 6.23 -5.42 -3.35
N ARG A 42 5.98 -6.09 -4.47
CA ARG A 42 5.87 -7.55 -4.51
C ARG A 42 6.58 -8.11 -5.74
N GLN A 43 7.39 -9.14 -5.51
CA GLN A 43 7.96 -9.93 -6.58
C GLN A 43 6.95 -10.99 -7.00
N ILE A 44 6.71 -11.08 -8.31
CA ILE A 44 5.79 -12.03 -8.93
C ILE A 44 6.50 -12.77 -10.05
N ASN A 45 6.16 -14.05 -10.19
CA ASN A 45 6.56 -14.84 -11.33
C ASN A 45 5.44 -14.78 -12.38
N GLY A 46 5.59 -13.94 -13.40
CA GLY A 46 4.55 -13.68 -14.41
C GLY A 46 3.74 -12.40 -14.14
N TYR A 47 2.41 -12.52 -14.03
CA TYR A 47 1.47 -11.42 -13.82
C TYR A 47 0.76 -11.53 -12.47
N LEU A 48 0.37 -10.39 -11.88
CA LEU A 48 -0.51 -10.38 -10.71
C LEU A 48 -1.88 -10.94 -11.09
N ASN A 49 -2.35 -11.93 -10.36
CA ASN A 49 -3.76 -12.31 -10.38
C ASN A 49 -4.59 -11.32 -9.53
N ALA A 50 -5.92 -11.39 -9.64
CA ALA A 50 -6.82 -10.46 -8.96
C ALA A 50 -6.66 -10.48 -7.43
N GLU A 51 -6.51 -11.66 -6.83
CA GLU A 51 -6.34 -11.83 -5.39
C GLU A 51 -5.03 -11.22 -4.88
N GLN A 52 -3.92 -11.45 -5.59
CA GLN A 52 -2.62 -10.88 -5.24
C GLN A 52 -2.61 -9.36 -5.39
N ASN A 53 -3.32 -8.83 -6.40
CA ASN A 53 -3.45 -7.40 -6.61
C ASN A 53 -4.27 -6.76 -5.48
N GLU A 54 -5.40 -7.37 -5.11
CA GLU A 54 -6.21 -6.93 -3.98
C GLU A 54 -5.43 -6.97 -2.66
N ALA A 55 -4.65 -8.04 -2.43
CA ALA A 55 -3.80 -8.15 -1.25
C ALA A 55 -2.72 -7.06 -1.19
N LEU A 56 -2.08 -6.73 -2.32
CA LEU A 56 -1.07 -5.67 -2.39
C LEU A 56 -1.71 -4.29 -2.16
N LEU A 57 -2.89 -4.04 -2.73
CA LEU A 57 -3.64 -2.80 -2.48
C LEU A 57 -4.06 -2.67 -1.02
N ASN A 58 -4.61 -3.73 -0.43
CA ASN A 58 -4.99 -3.76 0.99
C ASN A 58 -3.79 -3.54 1.92
N GLU A 59 -2.62 -4.06 1.57
CA GLU A 59 -1.38 -3.80 2.29
C GLU A 59 -1.00 -2.32 2.24
N VAL A 60 -1.03 -1.70 1.06
CA VAL A 60 -0.69 -0.28 0.87
C VAL A 60 -1.67 0.63 1.60
N VAL A 61 -2.97 0.36 1.45
CA VAL A 61 -4.04 1.10 2.15
C VAL A 61 -3.90 0.92 3.66
N GLY A 62 -3.67 -0.30 4.14
CA GLY A 62 -3.49 -0.60 5.55
C GLY A 62 -2.31 0.17 6.16
N LYS A 63 -1.15 0.18 5.47
CA LYS A 63 0.02 0.97 5.88
C LYS A 63 -0.27 2.47 5.94
N ALA A 64 -0.96 3.00 4.93
CA ALA A 64 -1.33 4.41 4.94
C ALA A 64 -2.27 4.77 6.10
N LEU A 65 -3.29 3.95 6.35
CA LEU A 65 -4.20 4.13 7.47
C LEU A 65 -3.47 4.04 8.81
N GLN A 66 -2.53 3.11 8.97
CA GLN A 66 -1.69 3.02 10.16
C GLN A 66 -0.87 4.29 10.37
N ASN A 67 -0.28 4.84 9.30
CA ASN A 67 0.47 6.10 9.38
C ASN A 67 -0.43 7.28 9.77
N ILE A 68 -1.66 7.35 9.23
CA ILE A 68 -2.65 8.38 9.60
C ILE A 68 -3.06 8.24 11.07
N LEU A 69 -3.34 7.02 11.53
CA LEU A 69 -3.75 6.76 12.92
C LEU A 69 -2.61 6.94 13.93
N ALA A 70 -1.36 6.79 13.49
CA ALA A 70 -0.19 7.09 14.30
C ALA A 70 0.10 8.60 14.41
N ASP A 71 -0.56 9.44 13.60
CA ASP A 71 -0.42 10.89 13.67
C ASP A 71 -1.12 11.43 14.92
N HIS A 72 -0.30 11.72 15.94
CA HIS A 72 -0.78 12.21 17.23
C HIS A 72 -1.50 13.56 17.14
N GLU A 73 -1.11 14.45 16.23
CA GLU A 73 -1.75 15.75 16.08
C GLU A 73 -3.11 15.61 15.42
N LEU A 74 -3.18 14.80 14.35
CA LEU A 74 -4.42 14.56 13.63
C LEU A 74 -5.43 13.81 14.49
N MET A 75 -4.96 12.84 15.29
CA MET A 75 -5.80 12.16 16.28
C MET A 75 -6.17 13.05 17.47
N ALA A 76 -5.32 13.98 17.89
CA ALA A 76 -5.66 14.91 18.96
C ALA A 76 -6.84 15.81 18.58
N VAL A 77 -6.89 16.32 17.33
CA VAL A 77 -8.02 17.12 16.84
C VAL A 77 -9.34 16.35 16.86
N LEU A 78 -9.32 15.04 16.59
CA LEU A 78 -10.53 14.20 16.63
C LEU A 78 -11.00 13.85 18.04
N ARG A 79 -10.13 13.95 19.05
CA ARG A 79 -10.47 13.61 20.45
C ARG A 79 -10.97 14.81 21.25
N SER A 80 -10.62 16.02 20.84
CA SER A 80 -11.05 17.29 21.44
C SER A 80 -12.38 17.77 20.90
#